data_AF-A0A847A4A3-F1
#
_entry.id   AF-A0A847A4A3-F1
#
_cell.length_a   1.000
_cell.length_b   1.000
_cell.length_c   1.000
_cell.angle_alpha   90.00
_cell.angle_beta   90.00
_cell.angle_gamma   90.00
#
_symmetry.space_group_name_H-M   'P 1'
#
loop_
_entity.id
_entity.type
_entity.pdbx_description
1 polymer ?
#
loop_
_entity_poly.entity_id
_entity_poly.type
_entity_poly.pdbx_seq_one_letter_code
_entity_poly.pdbx_strand_id
1 'polypeptide(L)'
;MILDVEWSFLNGSYAKPANNSTARKTRGLVEAITTNKLTRGTAITGASSATDTITSTAHGLANDTAIVFSAVGAATNIVPGRVYYVASKATDTFKVVSAVGGTAITLGTASDIAFRIPATTATDVDDINDLAQTVYDNGGSADGETATLIVNSVQKRALTAAYASAYGKYVESSRNVGGVNMTTLVTDFGTLNVMASRHVAQDSVILADLGLCRPVYLEVDGKGHFFAEPLAKTGASEDVQLYGEVGLAYGPESAHGIITGLKV
;
A
#
# COMPACT_ATOMS: atom_id res chain seq x y z
N MET A 1 -5.94 16.00 5.91
CA MET A 1 -6.88 16.00 4.77
C MET A 1 -6.26 15.58 3.43
N ILE A 2 -5.25 16.27 2.87
CA ILE A 2 -4.64 15.83 1.58
C ILE A 2 -4.10 14.40 1.69
N LEU A 3 -3.48 14.06 2.83
CA LEU A 3 -3.02 12.71 3.15
C LEU A 3 -4.17 11.69 3.25
N ASP A 4 -5.35 12.13 3.68
CA ASP A 4 -6.52 11.26 3.85
C ASP A 4 -7.17 10.95 2.50
N VAL A 5 -7.16 11.93 1.58
CA VAL A 5 -7.60 11.75 0.18
C VAL A 5 -6.66 10.80 -0.56
N GLU A 6 -5.34 10.98 -0.43
CA GLU A 6 -4.36 10.06 -1.01
C GLU A 6 -4.53 8.64 -0.48
N TRP A 7 -4.71 8.48 0.84
CA TRP A 7 -4.98 7.18 1.44
C TRP A 7 -6.25 6.54 0.87
N SER A 8 -7.32 7.32 0.71
CA SER A 8 -8.59 6.85 0.12
C SER A 8 -8.41 6.40 -1.33
N PHE A 9 -7.66 7.17 -2.13
CA PHE A 9 -7.39 6.84 -3.53
C PHE A 9 -6.57 5.57 -3.71
N LEU A 10 -5.63 5.29 -2.80
CA LEU A 10 -4.79 4.09 -2.90
C LEU A 10 -5.45 2.88 -2.24
N ASN A 11 -5.98 3.02 -1.02
CA ASN A 11 -6.41 1.92 -0.15
C ASN A 11 -7.92 1.83 0.09
N GLY A 12 -8.74 2.63 -0.59
CA GLY A 12 -10.20 2.57 -0.46
C GLY A 12 -10.74 1.16 -0.70
N SER A 13 -11.76 0.78 0.08
CA SER A 13 -12.43 -0.52 0.00
C SER A 13 -13.85 -0.39 -0.55
N TYR A 14 -14.20 -1.25 -1.50
CA TYR A 14 -15.44 -1.24 -2.24
C TYR A 14 -16.56 -1.80 -1.39
N ALA A 15 -17.67 -1.07 -1.32
CA ALA A 15 -18.91 -1.59 -0.76
C ALA A 15 -20.06 -1.27 -1.70
N LYS A 16 -20.67 -2.34 -2.25
CA LYS A 16 -21.97 -2.29 -2.93
C LYS A 16 -23.01 -3.03 -2.09
N PRO A 17 -23.74 -2.32 -1.22
CA PRO A 17 -24.84 -2.86 -0.44
C PRO A 17 -25.92 -3.52 -1.29
N ALA A 18 -26.57 -4.56 -0.76
CA ALA A 18 -27.76 -5.17 -1.39
C ALA A 18 -28.99 -4.25 -1.33
N ASN A 19 -29.01 -3.31 -0.38
CA ASN A 19 -30.07 -2.32 -0.17
C ASN A 19 -29.45 -1.01 0.39
N ASN A 20 -30.26 0.01 0.66
CA ASN A 20 -29.75 1.30 1.15
C ASN A 20 -29.44 1.31 2.67
N SER A 21 -29.36 0.16 3.35
CA SER A 21 -29.14 0.09 4.80
C SER A 21 -27.66 0.17 5.20
N THR A 22 -26.72 0.03 4.27
CA THR A 22 -25.30 0.26 4.51
C THR A 22 -24.76 1.30 3.54
N ALA A 23 -23.73 2.04 3.96
CA ALA A 23 -23.12 3.08 3.13
C ALA A 23 -22.38 2.45 1.93
N ARG A 24 -22.52 3.06 0.75
CA ARG A 24 -21.71 2.73 -0.42
C ARG A 24 -20.29 3.27 -0.22
N LYS A 25 -19.30 2.55 -0.73
CA LYS A 25 -17.89 2.98 -0.71
C LYS A 25 -17.26 2.81 -2.07
N THR A 26 -16.53 3.83 -2.50
CA THR A 26 -15.69 3.79 -3.70
C THR A 26 -14.43 2.96 -3.42
N ARG A 27 -13.92 2.30 -4.47
CA ARG A 27 -12.68 1.50 -4.37
C ARG A 27 -11.46 2.36 -4.59
N GLY A 28 -10.36 2.01 -3.94
CA GLY A 28 -9.03 2.54 -4.23
C GLY A 28 -8.36 1.80 -5.38
N LEU A 29 -7.20 2.32 -5.80
CA LEU A 29 -6.41 1.78 -6.90
C LEU A 29 -5.95 0.34 -6.63
N VAL A 30 -5.50 0.03 -5.40
CA VAL A 30 -5.01 -1.32 -5.04
C VAL A 30 -6.10 -2.38 -5.14
N GLU A 31 -7.33 -2.03 -4.75
CA GLU A 31 -8.48 -2.92 -4.86
C GLU A 31 -9.03 -2.99 -6.28
N ALA A 32 -8.90 -1.91 -7.06
CA ALA A 32 -9.26 -1.90 -8.47
C ALA A 32 -8.43 -2.87 -9.29
N ILE A 33 -7.11 -2.96 -9.04
CA ILE A 33 -6.23 -3.95 -9.67
C ILE A 33 -6.66 -5.35 -9.23
N THR A 34 -6.86 -6.26 -10.17
CA THR A 34 -7.29 -7.64 -9.94
C THR A 34 -6.53 -8.64 -10.79
N THR A 35 -6.23 -8.33 -12.06
CA THR A 35 -5.52 -9.23 -12.99
C THR A 35 -4.02 -9.05 -12.89
N ASN A 36 -3.56 -7.80 -12.76
CA ASN A 36 -2.13 -7.45 -12.75
C ASN A 36 -1.55 -7.51 -11.33
N LYS A 37 -1.66 -8.68 -10.68
CA LYS A 37 -1.19 -8.91 -9.31
C LYS A 37 -0.04 -9.90 -9.27
N LEU A 38 1.14 -9.43 -8.88
CA LEU A 38 2.29 -10.27 -8.59
C LEU A 38 2.49 -10.40 -7.07
N THR A 39 2.86 -11.59 -6.62
CA THR A 39 3.15 -11.86 -5.21
C THR A 39 4.47 -12.61 -5.11
N ARG A 40 5.46 -12.04 -4.40
CA ARG A 40 6.77 -12.65 -4.13
C ARG A 40 6.87 -13.30 -2.76
N GLY A 41 6.02 -12.87 -1.83
CA GLY A 41 5.91 -13.44 -0.48
C GLY A 41 4.81 -14.49 -0.35
N THR A 42 4.59 -14.97 0.86
CA THR A 42 3.49 -15.90 1.18
C THR A 42 2.36 -15.15 1.86
N ALA A 43 1.16 -15.19 1.27
CA ALA A 43 -0.04 -14.63 1.88
C ALA A 43 -0.73 -15.64 2.79
N ILE A 44 -1.07 -15.22 4.00
CA ILE A 44 -1.84 -15.98 4.99
C ILE A 44 -3.13 -15.21 5.29
N THR A 45 -4.26 -15.93 5.29
CA THR A 45 -5.59 -15.37 5.53
C THR A 45 -6.33 -16.14 6.61
N GLY A 46 -7.32 -15.52 7.25
CA GLY A 46 -8.20 -16.19 8.22
C GLY A 46 -7.56 -16.38 9.60
N ALA A 47 -6.52 -15.63 9.93
CA ALA A 47 -6.00 -15.59 11.28
C ALA A 47 -6.97 -14.84 12.21
N SER A 48 -6.88 -15.11 13.50
CA SER A 48 -7.63 -14.41 14.55
C SER A 48 -6.69 -13.92 15.64
N SER A 49 -7.14 -12.99 16.47
CA SER A 49 -6.41 -12.57 17.66
C SER A 49 -7.27 -12.65 18.91
N ALA A 50 -6.61 -12.90 20.04
CA ALA A 50 -7.13 -12.67 21.37
C ALA A 50 -6.01 -12.05 22.22
N THR A 51 -6.33 -11.01 22.98
CA THR A 51 -5.36 -10.22 23.76
C THR A 51 -4.16 -9.76 22.93
N ASP A 52 -3.00 -10.41 23.06
CA ASP A 52 -1.73 -10.11 22.40
C ASP A 52 -1.24 -11.25 21.50
N THR A 53 -2.09 -12.28 21.32
CA THR A 53 -1.75 -13.52 20.64
C THR A 53 -2.57 -13.65 19.36
N ILE A 54 -1.88 -13.90 18.25
CA ILE A 54 -2.47 -14.25 16.96
C ILE A 54 -2.52 -15.77 16.86
N THR A 55 -3.66 -16.28 16.41
CA THR A 55 -3.87 -17.69 16.07
C THR A 55 -3.87 -17.84 14.56
N SER A 56 -2.95 -18.66 14.05
CA SER A 56 -2.83 -19.03 12.64
C SER A 56 -2.34 -20.48 12.58
N THR A 57 -3.21 -21.39 12.17
CA THR A 57 -2.91 -22.83 12.20
C THR A 57 -1.72 -23.18 11.31
N ALA A 58 -0.77 -23.93 11.85
CA ALA A 58 0.42 -24.42 11.15
C ALA A 58 1.21 -23.31 10.41
N HIS A 59 1.34 -22.14 11.03
CA HIS A 59 1.94 -20.96 10.39
C HIS A 59 3.42 -21.13 9.98
N GLY A 60 4.17 -22.06 10.60
CA GLY A 60 5.56 -22.36 10.23
C GLY A 60 6.60 -21.25 10.48
N LEU A 61 6.17 -20.11 11.05
CA LEU A 61 7.01 -18.93 11.32
C LEU A 61 8.07 -19.17 12.40
N ALA A 62 9.21 -18.50 12.26
CA ALA A 62 10.22 -18.35 13.30
C ALA A 62 10.07 -17.01 14.02
N ASN A 63 10.59 -16.90 15.24
CA ASN A 63 10.74 -15.58 15.88
C ASN A 63 11.61 -14.67 15.01
N ASP A 64 11.39 -13.37 15.14
CA ASP A 64 12.05 -12.29 14.40
C ASP A 64 11.77 -12.29 12.89
N THR A 65 10.88 -13.18 12.40
CA THR A 65 10.40 -13.13 11.02
C THR A 65 9.57 -11.87 10.81
N ALA A 66 9.90 -11.09 9.77
CA ALA A 66 9.12 -9.94 9.37
C ALA A 66 7.78 -10.39 8.76
N ILE A 67 6.71 -9.69 9.12
CA ILE A 67 5.36 -9.87 8.55
C ILE A 67 4.74 -8.50 8.27
N VAL A 68 3.86 -8.45 7.26
CA VAL A 68 3.12 -7.24 6.91
C VAL A 68 1.63 -7.57 6.89
N PHE A 69 0.84 -6.91 7.74
CA PHE A 69 -0.61 -7.11 7.75
C PHE A 69 -1.25 -6.56 6.48
N SER A 70 -2.10 -7.35 5.84
CA SER A 70 -2.93 -6.93 4.71
C SER A 70 -4.38 -6.67 5.13
N ALA A 71 -4.84 -7.31 6.20
CA ALA A 71 -6.11 -7.02 6.87
C ALA A 71 -5.94 -7.25 8.38
N VAL A 72 -6.57 -6.39 9.19
CA VAL A 72 -6.46 -6.46 10.67
C VAL A 72 -7.80 -6.72 11.36
N GLY A 73 -8.91 -6.79 10.61
CA GLY A 73 -10.24 -6.94 11.19
C GLY A 73 -10.52 -5.87 12.25
N ALA A 74 -10.96 -6.31 13.44
CA ALA A 74 -11.17 -5.45 14.60
C ALA A 74 -9.92 -5.27 15.49
N ALA A 75 -8.76 -5.78 15.08
CA ALA A 75 -7.55 -5.71 15.89
C ALA A 75 -7.09 -4.25 16.02
N THR A 76 -6.64 -3.91 17.22
CA THR A 76 -6.16 -2.58 17.59
C THR A 76 -4.64 -2.54 17.60
N ASN A 77 -4.04 -1.35 17.55
CA ASN A 77 -2.60 -1.11 17.66
C ASN A 77 -1.71 -1.71 16.55
N ILE A 78 -2.31 -2.34 15.54
CA ILE A 78 -1.65 -2.74 14.30
C ILE A 78 -2.27 -2.02 13.10
N VAL A 79 -1.44 -1.68 12.12
CA VAL A 79 -1.84 -0.95 10.92
C VAL A 79 -1.47 -1.77 9.69
N PRO A 80 -2.40 -2.01 8.74
CA PRO A 80 -2.08 -2.66 7.47
C PRO A 80 -0.94 -1.97 6.72
N GLY A 81 -0.14 -2.76 6.02
CA GLY A 81 0.98 -2.27 5.21
C GLY A 81 2.23 -1.85 5.98
N ARG A 82 2.25 -1.98 7.32
CA ARG A 82 3.47 -1.80 8.14
C ARG A 82 4.12 -3.13 8.47
N VAL A 83 5.44 -3.10 8.63
CA VAL A 83 6.24 -4.24 9.07
C VAL A 83 6.13 -4.42 10.58
N TYR A 84 5.88 -5.66 10.97
CA TYR A 84 5.94 -6.17 12.35
C TYR A 84 6.81 -7.43 12.38
N TYR A 85 7.23 -7.85 13.56
CA TYR A 85 8.05 -9.05 13.73
C TYR A 85 7.34 -10.08 14.61
N VAL A 86 7.52 -11.35 14.29
CA VAL A 86 6.99 -12.48 15.04
C VAL A 86 7.78 -12.64 16.35
N ALA A 87 7.08 -12.81 17.47
CA ALA A 87 7.66 -13.09 18.78
C ALA A 87 6.88 -14.21 19.47
N SER A 88 7.52 -14.85 20.46
CA SER A 88 6.89 -15.89 21.29
C SER A 88 6.14 -16.96 20.48
N LYS A 89 6.74 -17.43 19.38
CA LYS A 89 6.11 -18.42 18.48
C LYS A 89 5.82 -19.74 19.18
N ALA A 90 4.64 -20.29 18.91
CA ALA A 90 4.20 -21.65 19.19
C ALA A 90 3.90 -22.37 17.86
N THR A 91 3.14 -23.46 17.89
CA THR A 91 2.77 -24.24 16.68
C THR A 91 1.71 -23.53 15.84
N ASP A 92 0.67 -23.01 16.50
CA ASP A 92 -0.51 -22.40 15.87
C ASP A 92 -0.72 -20.95 16.33
N THR A 93 0.18 -20.42 17.13
CA THR A 93 0.05 -19.09 17.71
C THR A 93 1.38 -18.35 17.77
N PHE A 94 1.32 -17.03 17.72
CA PHE A 94 2.48 -16.16 17.91
C PHE A 94 2.03 -14.79 18.41
N LYS A 95 2.97 -14.01 18.92
CA LYS A 95 2.80 -12.61 19.28
C LYS A 95 3.49 -11.71 18.28
N VAL A 96 3.15 -10.43 18.24
CA VAL A 96 3.76 -9.47 17.32
C VAL A 96 4.38 -8.30 18.06
N VAL A 97 5.50 -7.84 17.54
CA VAL A 97 6.29 -6.71 18.08
C VAL A 97 6.58 -5.70 16.96
N SER A 98 6.73 -4.43 17.31
CA SER A 98 7.04 -3.35 16.35
C SER A 98 8.52 -3.29 15.95
N ALA A 99 9.38 -3.95 16.71
CA ALA A 99 10.81 -4.08 16.46
C ALA A 99 11.31 -5.41 17.02
N VAL A 100 12.32 -6.00 16.39
CA VAL A 100 12.97 -7.24 16.84
C VAL A 100 13.38 -7.12 18.31
N GLY A 101 13.01 -8.11 19.13
CA GLY A 101 13.26 -8.10 20.58
C GLY A 101 12.39 -7.13 21.40
N GLY A 102 11.39 -6.48 20.78
CA GLY A 102 10.48 -5.55 21.45
C GLY A 102 9.41 -6.23 22.33
N THR A 103 8.52 -5.41 22.88
CA THR A 103 7.39 -5.88 23.70
C THR A 103 6.19 -6.27 22.81
N ALA A 104 5.50 -7.35 23.19
CA ALA A 104 4.31 -7.82 22.49
C ALA A 104 3.20 -6.75 22.49
N ILE A 105 2.61 -6.53 21.32
CA ILE A 105 1.52 -5.57 21.12
C ILE A 105 0.19 -6.22 21.49
N THR A 106 -0.63 -5.53 22.28
CA THR A 106 -2.01 -5.95 22.53
C THR A 106 -2.90 -5.59 21.34
N LEU A 107 -3.54 -6.61 20.78
CA LEU A 107 -4.37 -6.57 19.57
C LEU A 107 -5.87 -6.56 19.89
N GLY A 108 -6.28 -7.14 21.03
CA GLY A 108 -7.68 -7.39 21.35
C GLY A 108 -8.23 -8.62 20.61
N THR A 109 -9.56 -8.71 20.54
CA THR A 109 -10.26 -9.84 19.88
C THR A 109 -10.66 -9.45 18.46
N ALA A 110 -10.16 -10.19 17.47
CA ALA A 110 -10.48 -9.95 16.07
C ALA A 110 -10.49 -11.24 15.25
N SER A 111 -11.31 -11.27 14.22
CA SER A 111 -11.31 -12.27 13.15
C SER A 111 -10.81 -11.64 11.84
N ASP A 112 -10.63 -12.46 10.82
CA ASP A 112 -10.33 -12.02 9.45
C ASP A 112 -9.02 -11.22 9.34
N ILE A 113 -8.05 -11.55 10.20
CA ILE A 113 -6.70 -11.04 10.08
C ILE A 113 -6.01 -11.76 8.91
N ALA A 114 -5.36 -10.97 8.05
CA ALA A 114 -4.54 -11.47 6.98
C ALA A 114 -3.18 -10.77 7.01
N PHE A 115 -2.12 -11.52 6.72
CA PHE A 115 -0.76 -11.00 6.69
C PHE A 115 0.03 -11.68 5.60
N ARG A 116 1.11 -11.02 5.17
CA ARG A 116 2.09 -11.57 4.24
C ARG A 116 3.39 -11.78 4.95
N ILE A 117 4.07 -12.85 4.57
CA ILE A 117 5.46 -13.14 4.88
C ILE A 117 6.26 -12.64 3.67
N PRO A 118 6.98 -11.51 3.79
CA PRO A 118 7.77 -10.96 2.70
C PRO A 118 8.84 -11.93 2.20
N ALA A 119 9.23 -11.77 0.93
CA ALA A 119 10.33 -12.54 0.34
C ALA A 119 11.65 -12.31 1.09
N THR A 120 12.50 -13.34 1.10
CA THR A 120 13.85 -13.26 1.69
C THR A 120 14.88 -12.72 0.69
N THR A 121 14.61 -12.89 -0.60
CA THR A 121 15.40 -12.36 -1.73
C THR A 121 15.29 -10.85 -1.81
N ALA A 122 16.40 -10.16 -2.10
CA ALA A 122 16.36 -8.71 -2.27
C ALA A 122 15.47 -8.32 -3.47
N THR A 123 14.76 -7.20 -3.35
CA THR A 123 14.04 -6.61 -4.48
C THR A 123 15.03 -6.30 -5.60
N ASP A 124 14.74 -6.78 -6.81
CA ASP A 124 15.63 -6.66 -7.96
C ASP A 124 14.99 -5.85 -9.10
N VAL A 125 15.77 -5.55 -10.15
CA VAL A 125 15.30 -4.92 -11.38
C VAL A 125 14.23 -5.76 -12.06
N ASP A 126 14.39 -7.10 -12.03
CA ASP A 126 13.45 -8.05 -12.63
C ASP A 126 12.06 -7.99 -11.98
N ASP A 127 11.95 -7.63 -10.70
CA ASP A 127 10.63 -7.46 -10.06
C ASP A 127 9.79 -6.35 -10.72
N ILE A 128 10.45 -5.29 -11.22
CA ILE A 128 9.79 -4.20 -11.93
C ILE A 128 9.53 -4.56 -13.39
N ASN A 129 10.46 -5.25 -14.04
CA ASN A 129 10.28 -5.70 -15.42
C ASN A 129 9.16 -6.73 -15.52
N ASP A 130 9.08 -7.69 -14.61
CA ASP A 130 7.99 -8.67 -14.55
C ASP A 130 6.63 -7.98 -14.33
N LEU A 131 6.59 -6.95 -13.49
CA LEU A 131 5.38 -6.16 -13.26
C LEU A 131 4.96 -5.40 -14.52
N ALA A 132 5.90 -4.71 -15.17
CA ALA A 132 5.66 -3.98 -16.40
C ALA A 132 5.23 -4.91 -17.54
N GLN A 133 5.87 -6.07 -17.66
CA GLN A 133 5.51 -7.12 -18.62
C GLN A 133 4.09 -7.62 -18.37
N THR A 134 3.71 -7.90 -17.12
CA THR A 134 2.36 -8.36 -16.78
C THR A 134 1.29 -7.34 -17.20
N VAL A 135 1.56 -6.04 -16.99
CA VAL A 135 0.67 -4.96 -17.43
C VAL A 135 0.60 -4.89 -18.95
N TYR A 136 1.75 -4.98 -19.63
CA TYR A 136 1.83 -4.96 -21.09
C TYR A 136 1.08 -6.12 -21.74
N ASP A 137 1.31 -7.34 -21.26
CA ASP A 137 0.69 -8.57 -21.79
C ASP A 137 -0.84 -8.57 -21.61
N ASN A 138 -1.35 -7.90 -20.58
CA ASN A 138 -2.78 -7.69 -20.35
C ASN A 138 -3.37 -6.47 -21.10
N GLY A 139 -2.60 -5.87 -22.02
CA GLY A 139 -3.03 -4.80 -22.90
C GLY A 139 -3.00 -3.40 -22.27
N GLY A 140 -2.32 -3.22 -21.14
CA GLY A 140 -1.99 -1.92 -20.59
C GLY A 140 -0.75 -1.33 -21.24
N SER A 141 -0.70 -0.01 -21.41
CA SER A 141 0.52 0.67 -21.85
C SER A 141 1.40 1.01 -20.64
N ALA A 142 2.58 0.40 -20.54
CA ALA A 142 3.65 0.92 -19.68
C ALA A 142 4.47 2.04 -20.37
N ASP A 143 4.28 2.22 -21.68
CA ASP A 143 5.03 3.14 -22.57
C ASP A 143 4.53 4.61 -22.54
N GLY A 144 4.34 5.20 -21.36
CA GLY A 144 3.89 6.58 -21.23
C GLY A 144 4.71 7.38 -20.23
N GLU A 145 5.03 8.64 -20.54
CA GLU A 145 5.61 9.60 -19.57
C GLU A 145 4.74 9.77 -18.31
N THR A 146 3.50 9.27 -18.31
CA THR A 146 2.56 9.29 -17.18
C THR A 146 2.59 8.03 -16.32
N ALA A 147 3.23 6.95 -16.80
CA ALA A 147 3.38 5.72 -16.05
C ALA A 147 4.30 5.94 -14.83
N THR A 148 3.80 5.62 -13.65
CA THR A 148 4.44 5.98 -12.38
C THR A 148 4.44 4.81 -11.42
N LEU A 149 5.61 4.47 -10.90
CA LEU A 149 5.78 3.60 -9.76
C LEU A 149 5.47 4.36 -8.46
N ILE A 150 4.47 3.90 -7.74
CA ILE A 150 4.12 4.42 -6.41
C ILE A 150 4.66 3.46 -5.35
N VAL A 151 5.57 3.95 -4.52
CA VAL A 151 6.35 3.12 -3.59
C VAL A 151 6.47 3.71 -2.20
N ASN A 152 6.51 2.85 -1.19
CA ASN A 152 6.90 3.28 0.16
C ASN A 152 8.41 3.50 0.25
N SER A 153 8.85 4.20 1.30
CA SER A 153 10.26 4.46 1.64
C SER A 153 11.16 3.21 1.62
N VAL A 154 10.68 2.06 2.10
CA VAL A 154 11.44 0.80 2.14
C VAL A 154 11.76 0.33 0.71
N GLN A 155 10.72 0.19 -0.13
CA GLN A 155 10.90 -0.22 -1.53
C GLN A 155 11.62 0.85 -2.36
N LYS A 156 11.42 2.14 -2.08
CA LYS A 156 12.15 3.21 -2.76
C LYS A 156 13.66 3.06 -2.60
N ARG A 157 14.12 2.75 -1.39
CA ARG A 157 15.54 2.51 -1.11
C ARG A 157 16.03 1.22 -1.75
N ALA A 158 15.25 0.14 -1.64
CA ALA A 158 15.59 -1.15 -2.24
C ALA A 158 15.75 -1.05 -3.77
N LEU A 159 14.79 -0.44 -4.45
CA LEU A 159 14.84 -0.22 -5.90
C LEU A 159 16.01 0.67 -6.33
N THR A 160 16.24 1.77 -5.62
CA THR A 160 17.39 2.64 -5.93
C THR A 160 18.71 1.88 -5.79
N ALA A 161 18.83 1.01 -4.78
CA ALA A 161 20.01 0.16 -4.61
C ALA A 161 20.13 -0.91 -5.71
N ALA A 162 19.03 -1.56 -6.09
CA ALA A 162 19.01 -2.58 -7.14
C ALA A 162 19.45 -2.01 -8.49
N TYR A 163 18.82 -0.92 -8.93
CA TYR A 163 19.16 -0.27 -10.21
C TYR A 163 20.57 0.32 -10.23
N ALA A 164 21.05 0.87 -9.10
CA ALA A 164 22.42 1.36 -9.00
C ALA A 164 23.47 0.24 -9.04
N SER A 165 23.11 -0.98 -8.61
CA SER A 165 23.99 -2.16 -8.68
C SER A 165 24.00 -2.78 -10.08
N ALA A 166 22.84 -2.86 -10.74
CA ALA A 166 22.67 -3.55 -12.02
C ALA A 166 23.31 -2.82 -13.21
N TYR A 167 23.13 -1.50 -13.34
CA TYR A 167 23.51 -0.76 -14.55
C TYR A 167 24.88 -0.07 -14.45
N GLY A 168 25.73 -0.54 -13.53
CA GLY A 168 26.96 0.14 -13.14
C GLY A 168 26.64 1.31 -12.22
N LYS A 169 27.46 1.48 -11.19
CA LYS A 169 27.31 2.56 -10.19
C LYS A 169 27.10 3.87 -10.94
N TYR A 170 25.92 4.47 -10.83
CA TYR A 170 25.71 5.86 -11.26
C TYR A 170 26.89 6.68 -10.73
N VAL A 171 27.72 7.21 -11.64
CA VAL A 171 28.87 8.04 -11.27
C VAL A 171 28.36 9.47 -11.25
N GLU A 172 28.15 10.01 -10.05
CA GLU A 172 27.83 11.42 -9.93
C GLU A 172 28.97 12.26 -10.53
N SER A 173 28.61 13.09 -11.51
CA SER A 173 29.54 13.96 -12.22
C SER A 173 29.93 15.21 -11.42
N SER A 174 29.30 15.42 -10.26
CA SER A 174 29.59 16.53 -9.34
C SER A 174 30.56 16.10 -8.25
N ARG A 175 31.56 16.94 -7.95
CA ARG A 175 32.50 16.72 -6.83
C ARG A 175 31.92 17.08 -5.45
N ASN A 176 30.73 17.69 -5.42
CA ASN A 176 30.15 18.29 -4.21
C ASN A 176 28.80 17.65 -3.79
N VAL A 177 28.25 16.75 -4.61
CA VAL A 177 27.01 16.00 -4.32
C VAL A 177 27.39 14.53 -4.21
N GLY A 178 26.79 13.83 -3.25
CA GLY A 178 27.03 12.43 -2.94
C GLY A 178 25.71 11.67 -2.84
N GLY A 179 25.51 10.62 -3.64
CA GLY A 179 24.35 9.74 -3.58
C GLY A 179 23.78 9.32 -4.93
N VAL A 180 22.68 8.56 -4.90
CA VAL A 180 21.90 8.24 -6.10
C VAL A 180 20.44 8.35 -5.69
N ASN A 181 19.64 9.09 -6.45
CA ASN A 181 18.18 9.12 -6.31
C ASN A 181 17.54 8.82 -7.65
N MET A 182 16.82 7.71 -7.74
CA MET A 182 16.14 7.29 -8.96
C MET A 182 14.80 8.01 -9.08
N THR A 183 14.69 9.10 -9.85
CA THR A 183 13.40 9.80 -10.05
C THR A 183 12.58 9.20 -11.19
N THR A 184 13.28 8.68 -12.19
CA THR A 184 12.73 7.97 -13.34
C THR A 184 13.58 6.74 -13.57
N LEU A 185 12.97 5.73 -14.19
CA LEU A 185 13.64 4.50 -14.58
C LEU A 185 13.23 4.19 -16.02
N VAL A 186 14.16 3.67 -16.80
CA VAL A 186 13.88 3.22 -18.16
C VAL A 186 13.91 1.71 -18.13
N THR A 187 12.78 1.09 -18.48
CA THR A 187 12.67 -0.36 -18.70
C THR A 187 12.56 -0.65 -20.19
N ASP A 188 12.53 -1.93 -20.54
CA ASP A 188 12.20 -2.39 -21.90
C ASP A 188 10.76 -2.02 -22.32
N PHE A 189 9.92 -1.60 -21.37
CA PHE A 189 8.53 -1.19 -21.54
C PHE A 189 8.32 0.32 -21.33
N GLY A 190 9.37 1.12 -21.55
CA GLY A 190 9.31 2.57 -21.53
C GLY A 190 9.88 3.23 -20.27
N THR A 191 9.64 4.54 -20.12
CA THR A 191 10.13 5.31 -18.97
C THR A 191 9.05 5.39 -17.90
N LEU A 192 9.35 4.94 -16.68
CA LEU A 192 8.46 5.06 -15.54
C LEU A 192 8.97 6.13 -14.56
N ASN A 193 8.06 6.98 -14.09
CA ASN A 193 8.34 7.90 -12.98
C ASN A 193 8.33 7.15 -11.66
N VAL A 194 8.91 7.73 -10.61
CA VAL A 194 8.83 7.15 -9.26
C VAL A 194 8.29 8.17 -8.26
N MET A 195 7.11 7.89 -7.72
CA MET A 195 6.45 8.65 -6.67
C MET A 195 6.57 7.93 -5.32
N ALA A 196 7.13 8.60 -4.32
CA ALA A 196 7.16 8.06 -2.96
C ALA A 196 5.85 8.39 -2.22
N SER A 197 5.15 7.37 -1.73
CA SER A 197 3.94 7.52 -0.92
C SER A 197 4.03 6.67 0.35
N ARG A 198 3.68 7.26 1.49
CA ARG A 198 3.61 6.54 2.78
C ARG A 198 2.40 5.62 2.90
N HIS A 199 1.42 5.79 2.02
CA HIS A 199 0.15 5.09 2.07
C HIS A 199 0.17 3.78 1.28
N VAL A 200 1.21 3.53 0.48
CA VAL A 200 1.48 2.19 -0.09
C VAL A 200 2.09 1.31 0.99
N ALA A 201 1.72 0.02 1.02
CA ALA A 201 2.30 -0.94 1.95
C ALA A 201 3.83 -1.08 1.77
N GLN A 202 4.57 -1.29 2.86
CA GLN A 202 6.03 -1.31 2.86
C GLN A 202 6.64 -2.46 2.05
N ASP A 203 5.88 -3.54 1.80
CA ASP A 203 6.27 -4.70 1.00
C ASP A 203 5.72 -4.67 -0.43
N SER A 204 5.25 -3.52 -0.90
CA SER A 204 4.51 -3.42 -2.16
C SER A 204 4.96 -2.26 -3.04
N VAL A 205 4.82 -2.43 -4.35
CA VAL A 205 5.06 -1.42 -5.38
C VAL A 205 3.86 -1.44 -6.34
N ILE A 206 3.32 -0.26 -6.64
CA ILE A 206 2.21 -0.11 -7.58
C ILE A 206 2.76 0.52 -8.85
N LEU A 207 2.43 -0.04 -10.01
CA LEU A 207 2.61 0.60 -11.31
C LEU A 207 1.27 1.18 -11.74
N ALA A 208 1.20 2.50 -11.94
CA ALA A 208 -0.04 3.17 -12.26
C ALA A 208 0.15 4.19 -13.38
N ASP A 209 -0.75 4.23 -14.35
CA ASP A 209 -0.83 5.33 -15.30
C ASP A 209 -1.63 6.49 -14.70
N LEU A 210 -0.91 7.50 -14.22
CA LEU A 210 -1.52 8.67 -13.59
C LEU A 210 -2.25 9.57 -14.60
N GLY A 211 -1.95 9.45 -15.90
CA GLY A 211 -2.65 10.20 -16.95
C GLY A 211 -4.10 9.73 -17.16
N LEU A 212 -4.38 8.47 -16.82
CA LEU A 212 -5.72 7.88 -16.84
C LEU A 212 -6.46 8.07 -15.52
N CYS A 213 -5.75 8.49 -14.47
CA CYS A 213 -6.30 8.73 -13.15
C CYS A 213 -6.83 10.15 -13.01
N ARG A 214 -8.09 10.30 -12.58
CA ARG A 214 -8.65 11.61 -12.23
C ARG A 214 -9.52 11.53 -10.98
N PRO A 215 -9.45 12.53 -10.09
CA PRO A 215 -10.38 12.64 -8.98
C PRO A 215 -11.79 12.92 -9.53
N VAL A 216 -12.80 12.31 -8.91
CA VAL A 216 -14.22 12.56 -9.17
C VAL A 216 -14.81 13.11 -7.90
N TYR A 217 -15.30 14.35 -7.97
CA TYR A 217 -15.92 15.04 -6.86
C TYR A 217 -17.43 14.82 -6.92
N LEU A 218 -18.05 14.50 -5.78
CA LEU A 218 -19.50 14.50 -5.66
C LEU A 218 -19.95 15.83 -5.07
N GLU A 219 -20.81 16.54 -5.81
CA GLU A 219 -21.38 17.79 -5.33
C GLU A 219 -22.58 17.50 -4.42
N VAL A 220 -22.61 18.18 -3.28
CA VAL A 220 -23.79 18.25 -2.41
C VAL A 220 -24.64 19.42 -2.88
N ASP A 221 -25.92 19.14 -3.11
CA ASP A 221 -26.86 20.14 -3.62
C ASP A 221 -26.86 21.41 -2.76
N GLY A 222 -26.68 22.56 -3.40
CA GLY A 222 -26.59 23.87 -2.76
C GLY A 222 -25.34 24.16 -1.92
N LYS A 223 -24.39 23.22 -1.78
CA LYS A 223 -23.16 23.41 -0.97
C LYS A 223 -21.84 23.18 -1.74
N GLY A 224 -21.90 22.63 -2.95
CA GLY A 224 -20.72 22.33 -3.77
C GLY A 224 -20.01 21.03 -3.34
N HIS A 225 -18.75 20.86 -3.74
CA HIS A 225 -18.00 19.62 -3.54
C HIS A 225 -17.11 19.61 -2.28
N PHE A 226 -16.77 20.78 -1.73
CA PHE A 226 -16.08 20.94 -0.45
C PHE A 226 -16.63 22.16 0.29
N PHE A 227 -17.08 21.97 1.52
CA PHE A 227 -17.61 23.07 2.34
C PHE A 227 -17.35 22.85 3.83
N ALA A 228 -17.22 23.96 4.55
CA ALA A 228 -17.14 23.97 6.01
C ALA A 228 -18.54 24.15 6.59
N GLU A 229 -18.97 23.25 7.47
CA GLU A 229 -20.27 23.31 8.15
C GLU A 229 -20.08 23.52 9.66
N PRO A 230 -20.76 24.50 10.26
CA PRO A 230 -20.75 24.69 11.71
C PRO A 230 -21.46 23.52 12.41
N LEU A 231 -20.82 22.94 13.43
CA LEU A 231 -21.36 21.81 14.19
C LEU A 231 -21.99 22.25 15.51
N ALA A 232 -21.28 23.09 16.27
CA ALA A 232 -21.75 23.61 17.55
C ALA A 232 -21.01 24.89 17.95
N LYS A 233 -21.61 25.66 18.87
CA LYS A 233 -20.96 26.78 19.55
C LYS A 233 -21.16 26.64 21.05
N THR A 234 -20.06 26.54 21.80
CA THR A 234 -20.09 26.46 23.27
C THR A 234 -19.22 27.57 23.83
N GLY A 235 -19.85 28.61 24.38
CA GLY A 235 -19.16 29.81 24.83
C GLY A 235 -18.45 30.51 23.68
N ALA A 236 -17.11 30.63 23.77
CA ALA A 236 -16.26 31.19 22.72
C ALA A 236 -15.67 30.15 21.75
N SER A 237 -15.94 28.85 21.96
CA SER A 237 -15.50 27.79 21.04
C SER A 237 -16.52 27.59 19.93
N GLU A 238 -16.03 27.55 18.70
CA GLU A 238 -16.81 27.21 17.50
C GLU A 238 -16.24 25.94 16.89
N ASP A 239 -17.08 24.91 16.81
CA ASP A 239 -16.72 23.64 16.22
C ASP A 239 -17.23 23.63 14.78
N VAL A 240 -16.33 23.35 13.84
CA VAL A 240 -16.62 23.33 12.40
C VAL A 240 -16.11 22.02 11.81
N GLN A 241 -16.92 21.39 10.97
CA GLN A 241 -16.51 20.22 10.18
C GLN A 241 -16.22 20.64 8.74
N LEU A 242 -15.16 20.10 8.15
CA LEU A 242 -14.88 20.22 6.72
C LEU A 242 -15.37 18.95 6.03
N TYR A 243 -16.36 19.09 5.16
CA TYR A 243 -16.98 17.97 4.45
C TYR A 243 -16.65 18.03 2.96
N GLY A 244 -16.40 16.86 2.38
CA GLY A 244 -16.34 16.67 0.94
C GLY A 244 -16.18 15.21 0.57
N GLU A 245 -16.77 14.83 -0.56
CA GLU A 245 -16.78 13.47 -1.06
C GLU A 245 -15.99 13.39 -2.36
N VAL A 246 -14.92 12.58 -2.35
CA VAL A 246 -14.03 12.41 -3.50
C VAL A 246 -13.77 10.94 -3.74
N GLY A 247 -13.94 10.51 -4.99
CA GLY A 247 -13.52 9.21 -5.50
C GLY A 247 -12.41 9.32 -6.52
N LEU A 248 -11.87 8.17 -6.93
CA LEU A 248 -10.88 8.08 -8.00
C LEU A 248 -11.50 7.37 -9.21
N ALA A 249 -11.50 8.03 -10.36
CA ALA A 249 -11.65 7.34 -11.65
C ALA A 249 -10.25 6.94 -12.12
N TYR A 250 -9.97 5.64 -12.12
CA TYR A 250 -8.66 5.07 -12.45
C TYR A 250 -8.54 4.60 -13.91
N GLY A 251 -9.61 4.73 -14.72
CA GLY A 251 -9.59 4.24 -16.10
C GLY A 251 -9.64 2.70 -16.20
N PRO A 252 -9.07 2.09 -17.26
CA PRO A 252 -9.01 0.64 -17.39
C PRO A 252 -8.07 0.03 -16.36
N GLU A 253 -8.48 -1.09 -15.78
CA GLU A 253 -7.69 -1.82 -14.79
C GLU A 253 -6.41 -2.41 -15.36
N SER A 254 -6.43 -2.80 -16.64
CA SER A 254 -5.29 -3.36 -17.34
C SER A 254 -4.08 -2.42 -17.42
N ALA A 255 -4.27 -1.11 -17.28
CA ALA A 255 -3.19 -0.12 -17.30
C ALA A 255 -2.41 -0.01 -15.97
N HIS A 256 -2.88 -0.69 -14.92
CA HIS A 256 -2.28 -0.63 -13.58
C HIS A 256 -1.84 -2.00 -13.13
N GLY A 257 -0.84 -2.08 -12.25
CA GLY A 257 -0.35 -3.33 -11.68
C GLY A 257 0.15 -3.15 -10.27
N ILE A 258 0.21 -4.24 -9.51
CA ILE A 258 0.79 -4.25 -8.17
C ILE A 258 1.62 -5.51 -7.96
N ILE A 259 2.79 -5.31 -7.36
CA ILE A 259 3.60 -6.39 -6.79
C ILE A 259 3.59 -6.26 -5.28
N THR A 260 3.41 -7.40 -4.58
CA THR A 260 3.33 -7.47 -3.12
C THR A 260 4.24 -8.56 -2.55
N GLY A 261 4.55 -8.47 -1.26
CA GLY A 261 5.43 -9.42 -0.58
C GLY A 261 6.89 -9.28 -0.96
N LEU A 262 7.32 -8.09 -1.42
CA LEU A 262 8.73 -7.76 -1.62
C LEU A 262 9.46 -7.67 -0.28
N LYS A 263 10.78 -7.87 -0.29
CA LYS A 263 11.60 -7.84 0.91
C LYS A 263 11.53 -6.49 1.63
N VAL A 264 11.50 -6.55 2.95
CA VAL A 264 11.42 -5.42 3.88
C VAL A 264 12.40 -5.56 5.04
#